data_AF-A0A7S0XYD6-F1
#
_entry.id   AF-A0A7S0XYD6-F1
#
_cell.length_a   1.000
_cell.length_b   1.000
_cell.length_c   1.000
_cell.angle_alpha   90.00
_cell.angle_beta   90.00
_cell.angle_gamma   90.00
#
_symmetry.space_group_name_H-M   'P 1'
#
loop_
_entity.id
_entity.type
_entity.pdbx_description
1 polymer ?
#
loop_
_entity_poly.entity_id
_entity_poly.type
_entity_poly.pdbx_seq_one_letter_code
_entity_poly.pdbx_strand_id
1 'polypeptide(L)'
;EELRFHPAFRMGQPFDFFMMAQDSFGNTAMHCAVLHQQKDVIDWLMVNGGSPSLELLNDDGFTPLTLSARKGFTDVFHHLVSKLRETVWKFGDVQLSKVSLSQIDTFRIQGLKLHSMPKWKGAVEIIVKHEVEAFASDELFNQMIMSKWDSYGRRMYVTRSFV
;
A
#
# COMPACT_ATOMS: atom_id res chain seq x y z
N GLU A 1 -1.54 24.79 31.39
CA GLU A 1 -1.28 23.38 31.75
C GLU A 1 -1.26 22.56 30.47
N GLU A 2 -0.06 22.09 30.11
CA GLU A 2 0.20 21.31 28.91
C GLU A 2 -0.42 19.91 29.02
N LEU A 3 -1.29 19.57 28.06
CA LEU A 3 -1.78 18.21 27.85
C LEU A 3 -0.63 17.35 27.31
N ARG A 4 0.15 16.78 28.23
CA ARG A 4 1.12 15.72 27.91
C ARG A 4 0.35 14.45 27.55
N PHE A 5 0.23 14.20 26.25
CA PHE A 5 -0.16 12.88 25.73
C PHE A 5 0.99 11.90 26.01
N HIS A 6 0.87 11.15 27.11
CA HIS A 6 1.78 10.04 27.40
C HIS A 6 1.37 8.78 26.62
N PRO A 7 2.32 8.07 25.99
CA PRO A 7 2.05 6.83 25.28
C PRO A 7 2.03 5.68 26.29
N ALA A 8 0.85 5.20 26.63
CA ALA A 8 0.67 3.93 27.34
C ALA A 8 -0.52 3.19 26.72
N PHE A 9 -0.34 2.80 25.46
CA PHE A 9 -1.24 1.92 24.71
C PHE A 9 -1.16 0.53 25.34
N ARG A 10 -2.10 0.24 26.25
CA ARG A 10 -2.21 -1.05 26.93
C ARG A 10 -2.81 -2.06 25.93
N MET A 11 -2.03 -3.07 25.54
CA MET A 11 -2.49 -4.23 24.77
C MET A 11 -3.74 -4.84 25.44
N GLY A 12 -4.85 -4.95 24.70
CA GLY A 12 -6.00 -5.77 25.08
C GLY A 12 -7.35 -5.05 25.27
N GLN A 13 -7.73 -4.08 24.43
CA GLN A 13 -9.10 -3.53 24.38
C GLN A 13 -9.78 -3.83 23.02
N PRO A 14 -11.13 -3.96 22.98
CA PRO A 14 -11.94 -4.38 21.80
C PRO A 14 -11.94 -3.42 20.60
N PHE A 15 -11.18 -2.32 20.67
CA PHE A 15 -11.10 -1.33 19.60
C PHE A 15 -10.32 -1.82 18.37
N ASP A 16 -9.25 -2.59 18.58
CA ASP A 16 -8.46 -3.17 17.47
C ASP A 16 -9.31 -4.16 16.65
N PHE A 17 -10.22 -4.88 17.31
CA PHE A 17 -11.16 -5.79 16.66
C PHE A 17 -12.11 -5.03 15.72
N PHE A 18 -12.58 -3.85 16.11
CA PHE A 18 -13.48 -3.05 15.28
C PHE A 18 -12.76 -2.52 14.03
N MET A 19 -11.49 -2.11 14.14
CA MET A 19 -10.73 -1.61 13.00
C MET A 19 -10.49 -2.67 11.91
N MET A 20 -10.45 -3.94 12.31
CA MET A 20 -10.29 -5.09 11.41
C MET A 20 -11.62 -5.70 10.95
N ALA A 21 -12.75 -5.19 11.44
CA ALA A 21 -14.07 -5.68 11.05
C ALA A 21 -14.33 -5.40 9.57
N GLN A 22 -14.97 -6.35 8.91
CA GLN A 22 -15.31 -6.29 7.50
C GLN A 22 -16.83 -6.17 7.31
N ASP A 23 -17.24 -5.40 6.32
CA ASP A 23 -18.64 -5.34 5.87
C ASP A 23 -19.01 -6.59 5.05
N SER A 24 -20.22 -6.60 4.49
CA SER A 24 -20.73 -7.69 3.64
C SER A 24 -19.97 -7.90 2.33
N PHE A 25 -19.05 -7.01 1.98
CA PHE A 25 -18.19 -7.08 0.79
C PHE A 25 -16.71 -7.31 1.16
N GLY A 26 -16.42 -7.62 2.42
CA GLY A 26 -15.06 -7.79 2.91
C GLY A 26 -14.31 -6.46 3.11
N ASN A 27 -14.96 -5.30 2.97
CA ASN A 27 -14.30 -4.01 3.13
C ASN A 27 -14.14 -3.68 4.61
N THR A 28 -12.92 -3.30 5.00
CA THR A 28 -12.63 -2.71 6.31
C THR A 28 -12.91 -1.21 6.30
N ALA A 29 -12.90 -0.57 7.47
CA ALA A 29 -12.99 0.90 7.59
C ALA A 29 -11.96 1.61 6.69
N MET A 30 -10.77 1.02 6.53
CA MET A 30 -9.70 1.54 5.67
C MET A 30 -10.05 1.48 4.17
N HIS A 31 -10.69 0.39 3.73
CA HIS A 31 -11.20 0.29 2.35
C HIS A 31 -12.26 1.35 2.08
N CYS A 32 -13.19 1.54 3.03
CA CYS A 32 -14.23 2.56 2.93
C CYS A 32 -13.64 3.97 2.86
N ALA A 33 -12.62 4.28 3.68
CA ALA A 33 -11.94 5.58 3.64
C ALA A 33 -11.27 5.85 2.28
N VAL A 34 -10.67 4.82 1.68
CA VAL A 34 -10.08 4.89 0.33
C VAL A 34 -11.14 5.09 -0.75
N LEU A 35 -12.28 4.37 -0.67
CA LEU A 35 -13.38 4.52 -1.62
C LEU A 35 -13.95 5.94 -1.64
N HIS A 36 -13.98 6.60 -0.48
CA HIS A 36 -14.43 7.98 -0.34
C HIS A 36 -13.31 9.02 -0.48
N GLN A 37 -12.07 8.59 -0.75
CA GLN A 37 -10.88 9.44 -0.88
C GLN A 37 -10.61 10.36 0.33
N GLN A 38 -10.99 9.91 1.53
CA GLN A 38 -10.88 10.71 2.76
C GLN A 38 -9.50 10.52 3.42
N LYS A 39 -8.53 11.33 3.00
CA LYS A 39 -7.15 11.32 3.53
C LYS A 39 -7.08 11.58 5.04
N ASP A 40 -7.98 12.42 5.57
CA ASP A 40 -8.03 12.74 7.00
C ASP A 40 -8.47 11.53 7.84
N VAL A 41 -9.44 10.75 7.34
CA VAL A 41 -9.89 9.52 8.00
C VAL A 41 -8.81 8.44 7.93
N ILE A 42 -8.09 8.36 6.81
CA ILE A 42 -6.91 7.49 6.68
C ILE A 42 -5.89 7.83 7.77
N ASP A 43 -5.59 9.11 7.98
CA ASP A 43 -4.64 9.55 9.00
C ASP A 43 -5.13 9.21 10.41
N TRP A 44 -6.40 9.47 10.67
CA TRP A 44 -7.00 9.14 11.95
C TRP A 44 -6.97 7.62 12.23
N LEU A 45 -7.29 6.78 11.24
CA LEU A 45 -7.23 5.33 11.38
C LEU A 45 -5.81 4.84 11.63
N MET A 46 -4.81 5.40 10.95
CA MET A 46 -3.40 5.03 11.13
C MET A 46 -2.89 5.34 12.55
N VAL A 47 -3.32 6.47 13.14
CA VAL A 47 -2.94 6.86 14.50
C VAL A 47 -3.63 5.99 15.56
N ASN A 48 -4.86 5.55 15.31
CA ASN A 48 -5.69 4.82 16.27
C ASN A 48 -5.61 3.29 16.14
N GLY A 49 -4.51 2.74 15.63
CA GLY A 49 -4.30 1.29 15.58
C GLY A 49 -4.89 0.58 14.35
N GLY A 50 -5.30 1.32 13.33
CA GLY A 50 -5.82 0.78 12.07
C GLY A 50 -4.78 0.14 11.16
N SER A 51 -3.48 0.19 11.50
CA SER A 51 -2.38 -0.37 10.69
C SER A 51 -2.58 -1.82 10.23
N PRO A 52 -3.09 -2.76 11.04
CA PRO A 52 -3.32 -4.15 10.60
C PRO A 52 -4.31 -4.27 9.43
N SER A 53 -5.22 -3.30 9.28
CA SER A 53 -6.23 -3.31 8.21
C SER A 53 -5.67 -3.01 6.82
N LEU A 54 -4.43 -2.50 6.73
CA LEU A 54 -3.75 -2.23 5.46
C LEU A 54 -3.40 -3.51 4.70
N GLU A 55 -3.24 -4.64 5.39
CA GLU A 55 -2.90 -5.94 4.78
C GLU A 55 -4.12 -6.85 4.63
N LEU A 56 -5.31 -6.40 5.03
CA LEU A 56 -6.54 -7.18 4.85
C LEU A 56 -7.04 -7.05 3.43
N LEU A 57 -7.50 -8.17 2.86
CA LEU A 57 -8.14 -8.20 1.56
C LEU A 57 -9.65 -8.07 1.70
N ASN A 58 -10.28 -7.31 0.80
CA ASN A 58 -11.71 -7.42 0.56
C ASN A 58 -12.09 -8.66 -0.26
N ASP A 59 -13.38 -8.87 -0.51
CA ASP A 59 -13.85 -10.06 -1.22
C ASP A 59 -13.36 -10.13 -2.68
N ASP A 60 -13.05 -8.98 -3.26
CA ASP A 60 -12.45 -8.83 -4.60
C ASP A 60 -10.93 -9.12 -4.60
N GLY A 61 -10.31 -9.28 -3.42
CA GLY A 61 -8.89 -9.56 -3.27
C GLY A 61 -7.99 -8.32 -3.30
N PHE A 62 -8.52 -7.14 -3.00
CA PHE A 62 -7.77 -5.89 -2.90
C PHE A 62 -7.48 -5.52 -1.46
N THR A 63 -6.29 -4.99 -1.18
CA THR A 63 -5.98 -4.24 0.04
C THR A 63 -6.44 -2.79 -0.14
N PRO A 64 -6.50 -1.96 0.91
CA PRO A 64 -6.82 -0.53 0.75
C PRO A 64 -5.85 0.16 -0.23
N LEU A 65 -4.57 -0.22 -0.23
CA LEU A 65 -3.59 0.32 -1.17
C LEU A 65 -3.88 -0.14 -2.61
N THR A 66 -4.06 -1.44 -2.84
CA THR A 66 -4.28 -1.94 -4.21
C THR A 66 -5.67 -1.58 -4.75
N LEU A 67 -6.64 -1.32 -3.87
CA LEU A 67 -7.93 -0.74 -4.22
C LEU A 67 -7.80 0.68 -4.75
N SER A 68 -6.99 1.54 -4.10
CA SER A 68 -6.71 2.89 -4.62
C SER A 68 -6.04 2.85 -6.00
N ALA A 69 -5.15 1.88 -6.21
CA ALA A 69 -4.52 1.63 -7.51
C ALA A 69 -5.55 1.20 -8.57
N ARG A 70 -6.46 0.27 -8.22
CA ARG A 70 -7.52 -0.21 -9.12
C ARG A 70 -8.49 0.90 -9.53
N LYS A 71 -8.75 1.86 -8.64
CA LYS A 71 -9.65 3.00 -8.88
C LYS A 71 -8.97 4.19 -9.56
N GLY A 72 -7.64 4.21 -9.66
CA GLY A 72 -6.90 5.35 -10.22
C GLY A 72 -6.79 6.54 -9.27
N PHE A 73 -6.96 6.35 -7.96
CA PHE A 73 -6.85 7.40 -6.97
C PHE A 73 -5.37 7.64 -6.61
N THR A 74 -4.60 8.20 -7.54
CA THR A 74 -3.15 8.45 -7.40
C THR A 74 -2.81 9.23 -6.14
N ASP A 75 -3.59 10.27 -5.86
CA ASP A 75 -3.50 11.10 -4.65
C ASP A 75 -3.58 10.30 -3.33
N VAL A 76 -4.57 9.41 -3.24
CA VAL A 76 -4.79 8.56 -2.05
C VAL A 76 -3.74 7.45 -2.00
N PHE A 77 -3.37 6.91 -3.17
CA PHE A 77 -2.30 5.93 -3.29
C PHE A 77 -0.98 6.47 -2.75
N HIS A 78 -0.57 7.68 -3.17
CA HIS A 78 0.64 8.33 -2.67
C HIS A 78 0.58 8.63 -1.18
N HIS A 79 -0.59 9.06 -0.71
CA HIS A 79 -0.80 9.29 0.71
C HIS A 79 -0.59 8.00 1.53
N LEU A 80 -1.18 6.88 1.11
CA LEU A 80 -0.99 5.57 1.74
C LEU A 80 0.46 5.10 1.64
N VAL A 81 1.10 5.21 0.47
CA VAL A 81 2.52 4.88 0.29
C VAL A 81 3.38 5.71 1.23
N SER A 82 3.07 6.98 1.43
CA SER A 82 3.79 7.85 2.37
C SER A 82 3.61 7.40 3.82
N LYS A 83 2.45 6.88 4.21
CA LYS A 83 2.25 6.34 5.57
C LYS A 83 2.92 4.98 5.77
N LEU A 84 3.12 4.21 4.71
CA LEU A 84 3.86 2.94 4.71
C LEU A 84 5.39 3.13 4.65
N ARG A 85 5.87 4.38 4.52
CA ARG A 85 7.31 4.68 4.54
C ARG A 85 7.83 4.65 5.97
N GLU A 86 8.83 3.80 6.20
CA GLU A 86 9.61 3.83 7.43
C GLU A 86 10.86 4.68 7.21
N THR A 87 11.08 5.68 8.07
CA THR A 87 12.33 6.47 8.03
C THR A 87 13.45 5.63 8.63
N VAL A 88 14.46 5.29 7.81
CA VAL A 88 15.62 4.48 8.22
C VAL A 88 16.61 5.35 8.97
N TRP A 89 16.89 6.53 8.43
CA TRP A 89 17.73 7.53 9.09
C TRP A 89 17.37 8.93 8.58
N LYS A 90 17.67 9.93 9.40
CA LYS A 90 17.51 11.34 9.09
C LYS A 90 18.76 12.09 9.53
N PHE A 91 19.32 12.91 8.64
CA PHE A 91 20.47 13.77 8.90
C PHE A 91 20.19 15.17 8.36
N GLY A 92 19.89 16.11 9.25
CA GLY A 92 19.45 17.46 8.87
C GLY A 92 18.20 17.41 7.99
N ASP A 93 18.31 18.00 6.81
CA ASP A 93 17.24 18.05 5.79
C ASP A 93 17.18 16.81 4.89
N VAL A 94 18.18 15.92 4.97
CA VAL A 94 18.23 14.69 4.17
C VAL A 94 17.68 13.52 5.00
N GLN A 95 16.79 12.72 4.40
CA GLN A 95 16.27 11.51 5.03
C GLN A 95 16.24 10.34 4.04
N LEU A 96 16.56 9.15 4.54
CA LEU A 96 16.35 7.90 3.83
C LEU A 96 15.10 7.22 4.38
N SER A 97 14.12 7.01 3.50
CA SER A 97 12.91 6.24 3.81
C SER A 97 12.89 4.95 3.00
N LYS A 98 12.48 3.85 3.62
CA LYS A 98 12.20 2.58 2.94
C LYS A 98 10.69 2.37 2.87
N VAL A 99 10.22 1.85 1.73
CA VAL A 99 8.82 1.44 1.52
C VAL A 99 8.78 -0.07 1.47
N SER A 100 7.83 -0.70 2.16
CA SER A 100 7.56 -2.12 1.96
C SER A 100 6.99 -2.35 0.56
N LEU A 101 7.73 -3.07 -0.29
CA LEU A 101 7.29 -3.42 -1.64
C LEU A 101 6.27 -4.56 -1.66
N SER A 102 5.94 -5.16 -0.51
CA SER A 102 5.05 -6.33 -0.41
C SER A 102 3.70 -6.10 -1.10
N GLN A 103 3.12 -4.91 -1.03
CA GLN A 103 1.82 -4.63 -1.67
C GLN A 103 1.93 -4.03 -3.07
N ILE A 104 3.12 -3.57 -3.46
CA ILE A 104 3.33 -2.79 -4.69
C ILE A 104 3.84 -3.69 -5.81
N ASP A 105 4.79 -4.57 -5.50
CA ASP A 105 5.51 -5.38 -6.48
C ASP A 105 4.77 -6.68 -6.84
N THR A 106 5.16 -7.27 -7.97
CA THR A 106 4.67 -8.57 -8.45
C THR A 106 5.43 -9.76 -7.83
N PHE A 107 6.52 -9.51 -7.10
CA PHE A 107 7.32 -10.55 -6.46
C PHE A 107 6.67 -11.07 -5.18
N ARG A 108 6.32 -12.37 -5.16
CA ARG A 108 5.75 -13.04 -3.99
C ARG A 108 6.85 -13.49 -3.03
N ILE A 109 6.94 -12.82 -1.89
CA ILE A 109 7.73 -13.24 -0.73
C ILE A 109 7.08 -14.44 -0.05
N GLN A 110 7.80 -15.56 0.04
CA GLN A 110 7.33 -16.78 0.71
C GLN A 110 7.22 -16.58 2.24
N GLY A 111 6.14 -17.08 2.84
CA GLY A 111 5.89 -16.95 4.28
C GLY A 111 5.16 -15.68 4.71
N LEU A 112 4.98 -14.71 3.80
CA LEU A 112 4.20 -13.51 4.07
C LEU A 112 2.70 -13.81 3.88
N LYS A 113 1.89 -13.61 4.93
CA LYS A 113 0.47 -14.00 4.98
C LYS A 113 -0.33 -13.47 3.79
N LEU A 114 -0.12 -12.20 3.42
CA LEU A 114 -0.77 -11.55 2.29
C LEU A 114 -0.49 -12.25 0.94
N HIS A 115 0.75 -12.66 0.68
CA HIS A 115 1.14 -13.29 -0.59
C HIS A 115 0.66 -14.73 -0.73
N SER A 116 0.39 -15.39 0.40
CA SER A 116 -0.23 -16.71 0.43
C SER A 116 -1.71 -16.67 0.06
N MET A 117 -2.34 -15.49 0.04
CA MET A 117 -3.74 -15.36 -0.33
C MET A 117 -3.92 -15.51 -1.85
N PRO A 118 -4.82 -16.39 -2.32
CA PRO A 118 -4.91 -16.76 -3.73
C PRO A 118 -5.39 -15.62 -4.62
N LYS A 119 -6.21 -14.71 -4.07
CA LYS A 119 -6.75 -13.56 -4.81
C LYS A 119 -5.81 -12.35 -4.83
N TRP A 120 -4.78 -12.32 -3.98
CA TRP A 120 -3.90 -11.15 -3.87
C TRP A 120 -3.10 -10.92 -5.16
N LYS A 121 -3.02 -9.65 -5.55
CA LYS A 121 -2.20 -9.13 -6.66
C LYS A 121 -1.52 -7.83 -6.22
N GLY A 122 -0.29 -7.61 -6.69
CA GLY A 122 0.44 -6.38 -6.41
C GLY A 122 -0.13 -5.18 -7.16
N ALA A 123 0.12 -3.96 -6.67
CA ALA A 123 -0.37 -2.73 -7.29
C ALA A 123 0.09 -2.59 -8.75
N VAL A 124 1.36 -2.90 -9.05
CA VAL A 124 1.90 -2.86 -10.42
C VAL A 124 1.15 -3.83 -11.34
N GLU A 125 0.87 -5.05 -10.88
CA GLU A 125 0.11 -6.03 -11.67
C GLU A 125 -1.30 -5.51 -11.98
N ILE A 126 -1.97 -4.92 -11.00
CA ILE A 126 -3.32 -4.39 -11.14
C ILE A 126 -3.35 -3.20 -12.11
N ILE A 127 -2.45 -2.23 -11.94
CA ILE A 127 -2.37 -1.03 -12.79
C ILE A 127 -2.16 -1.42 -14.25
N VAL A 128 -1.24 -2.35 -14.51
CA VAL A 128 -0.93 -2.80 -15.87
C VAL A 128 -2.08 -3.64 -16.46
N LYS A 129 -2.63 -4.61 -15.70
CA LYS A 129 -3.72 -5.48 -16.21
C LYS A 129 -5.02 -4.74 -16.49
N HIS A 130 -5.24 -3.61 -15.81
CA HIS A 130 -6.46 -2.84 -15.92
C HIS A 130 -6.28 -1.49 -16.61
N GLU A 131 -5.09 -1.23 -17.15
CA GLU A 131 -4.78 -0.02 -17.94
C GLU A 131 -5.24 1.25 -17.23
N VAL A 132 -4.88 1.40 -15.96
CA VAL A 132 -5.35 2.53 -15.15
C VAL A 132 -4.64 3.81 -15.60
N GLU A 133 -5.28 4.55 -16.50
CA GLU A 133 -4.74 5.75 -17.15
C GLU A 133 -4.21 6.81 -16.17
N ALA A 134 -4.84 6.93 -15.00
CA ALA A 134 -4.42 7.87 -13.97
C ALA A 134 -2.95 7.67 -13.55
N PHE A 135 -2.46 6.42 -13.54
CA PHE A 135 -1.08 6.09 -13.21
C PHE A 135 -0.11 6.22 -14.38
N ALA A 136 -0.59 6.33 -15.63
CA ALA A 136 0.29 6.55 -16.78
C ALA A 136 0.97 7.93 -16.73
N SER A 137 0.29 8.91 -16.16
CA SER A 137 0.82 10.26 -15.94
C SER A 137 1.59 10.39 -14.62
N ASP A 138 1.64 9.33 -13.81
CA ASP A 138 2.25 9.39 -12.49
C ASP A 138 3.78 9.29 -12.57
N GLU A 139 4.47 10.33 -12.10
CA GLU A 139 5.93 10.42 -12.21
C GLU A 139 6.63 9.33 -11.39
N LEU A 140 6.21 9.11 -10.14
CA LEU A 140 6.84 8.15 -9.25
C LEU A 140 6.65 6.71 -9.74
N PHE A 141 5.47 6.37 -10.22
CA PHE A 141 5.20 5.08 -10.82
C PHE A 141 6.06 4.86 -12.08
N ASN A 142 6.14 5.85 -12.97
CA ASN A 142 6.97 5.77 -14.16
C ASN A 142 8.46 5.60 -13.82
N GLN A 143 8.99 6.36 -12.86
CA GLN A 143 10.36 6.21 -12.38
C GLN A 143 10.63 4.78 -11.86
N MET A 144 9.70 4.21 -11.09
CA MET A 144 9.81 2.83 -10.60
C MET A 144 9.82 1.80 -11.74
N ILE A 145 8.92 1.93 -12.72
CA ILE A 145 8.85 1.01 -13.86
C ILE A 145 10.12 1.10 -14.70
N MET A 146 10.62 2.30 -14.97
CA MET A 146 11.87 2.51 -15.72
C MET A 146 13.07 1.92 -14.98
N SER A 147 13.16 2.11 -13.67
CA SER A 147 14.23 1.51 -12.85
C SER A 147 14.23 -0.03 -12.93
N LYS A 148 13.05 -0.65 -12.91
CA LYS A 148 12.91 -2.11 -13.10
C LYS A 148 13.26 -2.56 -14.50
N TRP A 149 12.86 -1.79 -15.51
CA TRP A 149 13.19 -2.08 -16.91
C TRP A 149 14.70 -2.08 -17.12
N ASP A 150 15.41 -1.06 -16.62
CA ASP A 150 16.86 -0.97 -16.78
C ASP A 150 17.62 -2.04 -16.01
N SER A 151 17.14 -2.38 -14.80
CA SER A 151 17.79 -3.37 -13.94
C SER A 151 17.59 -4.80 -14.43
N TYR A 152 16.38 -5.15 -14.87
CA TYR A 152 15.97 -6.53 -15.14
C TYR A 152 15.34 -6.73 -16.51
N GLY A 153 14.39 -5.88 -16.90
CA GLY A 153 13.58 -6.04 -18.10
C GLY A 153 14.39 -6.04 -19.40
N ARG A 154 15.30 -5.08 -19.56
CA ARG A 154 16.13 -4.90 -20.76
C ARG A 154 17.01 -6.11 -21.03
N ARG A 155 17.68 -6.63 -19.99
CA ARG A 155 18.56 -7.82 -20.12
C ARG A 155 17.76 -9.04 -20.55
N MET A 156 16.60 -9.27 -19.93
CA MET A 156 15.75 -10.43 -20.23
C MET A 156 15.11 -10.33 -21.62
N TYR A 157 14.71 -9.14 -22.04
CA TYR A 157 14.16 -8.91 -23.37
C TYR A 157 15.21 -9.21 -24.44
N VAL A 158 16.40 -8.61 -24.32
CA VAL A 158 17.51 -8.80 -25.26
C VAL A 158 17.87 -10.28 -25.40
N THR A 159 18.06 -11.00 -24.28
CA THR A 159 18.41 -12.43 -24.34
C THR A 159 17.31 -13.30 -24.95
N ARG A 160 16.03 -12.95 -24.78
CA ARG A 160 14.91 -13.67 -25.39
C ARG A 160 14.67 -13.33 -26.85
N SER A 161 15.03 -12.13 -27.31
CA SER A 161 14.92 -11.75 -28.73
C SER A 161 16.03 -12.33 -29.62
N PHE A 162 17.09 -12.91 -29.02
CA PHE A 162 18.18 -13.57 -29.73
C PHE A 162 18.08 -15.11 -29.73
N VAL A 163 16.97 -15.66 -29.23
CA VAL A 163 16.61 -17.08 -29.30
C VAL A 163 15.40 -17.21 -30.21
#